data_AF-A0A3D1P7C3-F1
#
_entry.id   AF-A0A3D1P7C3-F1
#
_cell.length_a   1.000
_cell.length_b   1.000
_cell.length_c   1.000
_cell.angle_alpha   90.00
_cell.angle_beta   90.00
_cell.angle_gamma   90.00
#
_symmetry.space_group_name_H-M   'P 1'
#
loop_
_entity.id
_entity.type
_entity.pdbx_description
1 polymer ?
#
loop_
_entity_poly.entity_id
_entity_poly.type
_entity_poly.pdbx_seq_one_letter_code
_entity_poly.pdbx_strand_id
1 'polypeptide(L)'
;DLIVLHPEIPNLDAMLAKFNPIHTHSEDEVRYIVDGEGIFGFVRPDETQVELTVQPEEYINVPAGIEHWFCLTAARRVKAVRY
;
A
#
# COMPACT_ATOMS: atom_id res chain seq x y z
N ASP A 1 -0.23 7.72 12.35
CA ASP A 1 -0.40 9.06 11.73
C ASP A 1 -1.27 8.96 10.47
N LEU A 2 -1.33 9.97 9.60
CA LEU A 2 -2.15 9.97 8.37
C LEU A 2 -1.27 10.10 7.13
N ILE A 3 -1.48 9.24 6.13
CA ILE A 3 -0.91 9.39 4.79
C ILE A 3 -2.02 9.73 3.79
N VAL A 4 -1.73 10.69 2.92
CA VAL A 4 -2.64 11.10 1.83
C VAL A 4 -1.82 11.09 0.55
N LEU A 5 -2.26 10.34 -0.45
CA LEU A 5 -1.70 10.33 -1.79
C LEU A 5 -2.82 10.70 -2.76
N HIS A 6 -2.62 11.70 -3.61
CA HIS A 6 -3.57 12.09 -4.65
C HIS A 6 -2.84 12.82 -5.79
N PRO A 7 -3.42 12.92 -7.00
CA PRO A 7 -2.69 13.38 -8.19
C PRO A 7 -2.11 14.80 -8.12
N GLU A 8 -2.63 15.64 -7.23
CA GLU A 8 -2.18 17.02 -7.07
C GLU A 8 -0.97 17.16 -6.13
N ILE A 9 -0.51 16.07 -5.50
CA ILE A 9 0.71 16.07 -4.69
C ILE A 9 1.93 16.27 -5.61
N PRO A 10 2.75 17.31 -5.39
CA PRO A 10 3.99 17.47 -6.12
C PRO A 10 4.89 16.25 -5.94
N ASN A 11 5.46 15.75 -7.04
CA ASN A 11 6.34 14.57 -7.05
C ASN A 11 5.68 13.26 -6.59
N LEU A 12 4.36 13.11 -6.74
CA LEU A 12 3.65 11.86 -6.41
C LEU A 12 4.34 10.63 -7.00
N ASP A 13 4.73 10.67 -8.27
CA ASP A 13 5.37 9.51 -8.95
C ASP A 13 6.69 9.11 -8.27
N ALA A 14 7.50 10.08 -7.85
CA ALA A 14 8.74 9.80 -7.13
C ALA A 14 8.49 9.24 -5.72
N MET A 15 7.38 9.62 -5.08
CA MET A 15 6.95 9.01 -3.82
C MET A 15 6.49 7.57 -4.04
N LEU A 16 5.65 7.32 -5.05
CA LEU A 16 5.13 5.99 -5.40
C LEU A 16 6.22 5.01 -5.81
N ALA A 17 7.27 5.49 -6.49
CA ALA A 17 8.42 4.69 -6.90
C ALA A 17 9.15 4.01 -5.72
N LYS A 18 8.95 4.47 -4.47
CA LYS A 18 9.53 3.84 -3.27
C LYS A 18 8.75 2.61 -2.80
N PHE A 19 7.45 2.55 -3.10
CA PHE A 19 6.55 1.48 -2.64
C PHE A 19 6.33 0.40 -3.69
N ASN A 20 6.60 0.72 -4.96
CA ASN A 20 6.40 -0.17 -6.10
C ASN A 20 7.35 -1.39 -6.15
N PRO A 21 8.63 -1.31 -5.70
CA PRO A 21 9.49 -2.48 -5.62
C PRO A 21 9.03 -3.44 -4.51
N ILE A 22 9.26 -4.74 -4.70
CA ILE A 22 9.09 -5.73 -3.62
C ILE A 22 10.04 -5.39 -2.46
N HIS A 23 9.50 -5.34 -1.25
CA HIS A 23 10.24 -5.03 -0.04
C HIS A 23 9.65 -5.74 1.19
N THR A 24 10.34 -5.60 2.32
CA THR A 24 9.91 -6.07 3.63
C THR A 24 10.03 -4.95 4.66
N HIS A 25 9.27 -5.08 5.74
CA HIS A 25 9.38 -4.22 6.91
C HIS A 25 9.78 -5.05 8.15
N SER A 26 10.53 -4.44 9.06
CA SER A 26 10.92 -5.05 10.34
C SER A 26 9.80 -5.02 11.39
N GLU A 27 8.76 -4.25 11.13
CA GLU A 27 7.55 -4.11 11.93
C GLU A 27 6.32 -4.34 11.04
N ASP A 28 5.16 -4.55 11.65
CA ASP A 28 3.89 -4.71 10.95
C ASP A 28 3.53 -3.44 10.16
N GLU A 29 3.12 -3.59 8.89
CA GLU A 29 2.55 -2.50 8.13
C GLU A 29 1.03 -2.50 8.26
N VAL A 30 0.53 -1.62 9.11
CA VAL A 30 -0.91 -1.48 9.37
C VAL A 30 -1.49 -0.28 8.63
N ARG A 31 -2.60 -0.50 7.91
CA ARG A 31 -3.36 0.57 7.24
C ARG A 31 -4.86 0.43 7.52
N TYR A 32 -5.49 1.55 7.82
CA TYR A 32 -6.94 1.69 7.73
C TYR A 32 -7.28 2.71 6.66
N ILE A 33 -8.05 2.32 5.65
CA ILE A 33 -8.36 3.17 4.51
C ILE A 33 -9.55 4.06 4.85
N VAL A 34 -9.32 5.36 4.80
CA VAL A 34 -10.34 6.38 5.07
C VAL A 34 -11.06 6.76 3.79
N ASP A 35 -10.35 6.78 2.67
CA ASP A 35 -10.86 7.23 1.38
C ASP A 35 -9.91 6.82 0.23
N GLY A 36 -10.43 6.69 -0.99
CA GLY A 36 -9.68 6.17 -2.13
C GLY A 36 -9.35 4.68 -2.02
N GLU A 37 -8.37 4.21 -2.80
CA GLU A 37 -8.07 2.78 -2.94
C GLU A 37 -6.60 2.55 -3.32
N GLY A 38 -6.10 1.37 -2.98
CA GLY A 38 -4.75 0.94 -3.31
C GLY A 38 -4.66 -0.58 -3.41
N ILE A 39 -3.57 -1.06 -4.00
CA ILE A 39 -3.32 -2.49 -4.22
C ILE A 39 -2.07 -2.86 -3.45
N PHE A 40 -2.20 -3.86 -2.58
CA PHE A 40 -1.08 -4.58 -1.99
C PHE A 40 -0.85 -5.87 -2.77
N GLY A 41 0.36 -6.04 -3.29
CA GLY A 41 0.81 -7.31 -3.84
C GLY A 41 1.65 -8.08 -2.84
N PHE A 42 1.40 -9.37 -2.69
CA PHE A 42 2.12 -10.26 -1.77
C PHE A 42 2.82 -11.37 -2.54
N VAL A 43 4.09 -11.62 -2.21
CA VAL A 43 4.86 -12.74 -2.76
C VAL A 43 4.62 -13.97 -1.88
N ARG A 44 4.21 -15.08 -2.51
CA ARG A 44 3.99 -16.36 -1.84
C ARG A 44 5.28 -17.19 -1.83
N PRO A 45 5.40 -18.22 -0.97
CA PRO A 45 6.60 -19.07 -0.91
C PRO A 45 6.96 -19.80 -2.22
N ASP A 46 6.02 -19.92 -3.15
CA ASP A 46 6.22 -20.51 -4.49
C ASP A 46 6.55 -19.45 -5.57
N GLU A 47 6.96 -18.25 -5.15
CA GLU A 47 7.28 -17.08 -5.99
C GLU A 47 6.10 -16.48 -6.77
N THR A 48 4.92 -17.07 -6.67
CA THR A 48 3.72 -16.49 -7.28
C THR A 48 3.19 -15.32 -6.44
N GLN A 49 2.40 -14.45 -7.08
CA GLN A 49 1.89 -13.25 -6.42
C GLN A 49 0.37 -13.25 -6.34
N VAL A 50 -0.15 -12.62 -5.29
CA VAL A 50 -1.57 -12.32 -5.12
C VAL A 50 -1.73 -10.84 -4.82
N GLU A 51 -2.80 -10.25 -5.35
CA GLU A 51 -3.13 -8.85 -5.14
C GLU A 51 -4.36 -8.73 -4.24
N LEU A 52 -4.30 -7.78 -3.32
CA LEU A 52 -5.42 -7.35 -2.49
C LEU A 52 -5.67 -5.88 -2.76
N THR A 53 -6.81 -5.57 -3.36
CA THR A 53 -7.31 -4.19 -3.42
C THR A 53 -7.94 -3.86 -2.08
N VAL A 54 -7.55 -2.72 -1.50
CA VAL A 54 -8.14 -2.17 -0.28
C VAL A 54 -8.84 -0.86 -0.58
N GLN A 55 -10.01 -0.67 0.01
CA GLN A 55 -10.93 0.44 -0.24
C GLN A 55 -11.43 1.02 1.09
N PRO A 56 -12.20 2.13 1.11
CA PRO A 56 -12.58 2.82 2.34
C PRO A 56 -13.28 1.88 3.34
N GLU A 57 -13.03 2.13 4.63
CA GLU A 57 -13.52 1.34 5.78
C GLU A 57 -12.86 -0.03 5.96
N GLU A 58 -11.88 -0.37 5.13
CA GLU A 58 -11.11 -1.60 5.28
C GLU A 58 -9.82 -1.40 6.08
N TYR A 59 -9.47 -2.44 6.84
CA TYR A 59 -8.27 -2.52 7.65
C TYR A 59 -7.39 -3.67 7.15
N ILE A 60 -6.10 -3.40 7.00
CA ILE A 60 -5.09 -4.41 6.68
C ILE A 60 -3.93 -4.32 7.67
N ASN A 61 -3.47 -5.49 8.13
CA ASN A 61 -2.19 -5.65 8.80
C ASN A 61 -1.32 -6.59 7.95
N VAL A 62 -0.22 -6.07 7.39
CA VAL A 62 0.81 -6.87 6.76
C VAL A 62 1.88 -7.20 7.81
N PRO A 63 2.04 -8.47 8.22
CA PRO A 63 3.01 -8.83 9.25
C PRO A 63 4.45 -8.48 8.86
N ALA A 64 5.28 -8.19 9.87
CA ALA A 64 6.71 -8.01 9.68
C ALA A 64 7.36 -9.18 8.91
N GLY A 65 8.31 -8.86 8.01
CA GLY A 65 9.05 -9.85 7.22
C GLY A 65 8.32 -10.41 5.99
N ILE A 66 7.07 -10.03 5.74
CA ILE A 66 6.35 -10.43 4.52
C ILE A 66 6.85 -9.63 3.31
N GLU A 67 7.20 -10.31 2.23
CA GLU A 67 7.54 -9.69 0.94
C GLU A 67 6.29 -9.16 0.25
N HIS A 68 6.24 -7.85 0.05
CA HIS A 68 5.10 -7.18 -0.55
C HIS A 68 5.50 -5.91 -1.32
N TRP A 69 4.56 -5.37 -2.08
CA TRP A 69 4.67 -4.08 -2.76
C TRP A 69 3.32 -3.36 -2.74
N PHE A 70 3.32 -2.07 -3.03
CA PHE A 70 2.10 -1.26 -3.05
C PHE A 70 2.04 -0.34 -4.27
N CYS A 71 0.86 -0.24 -4.89
CA CYS A 71 0.55 0.76 -5.90
C CYS A 71 -0.84 1.38 -5.70
N LEU A 72 -1.08 2.53 -6.32
CA LEU A 72 -2.42 3.10 -6.41
C LEU A 72 -3.15 2.48 -7.59
N THR A 73 -4.47 2.40 -7.49
CA THR A 73 -5.34 2.08 -8.63
C THR A 73 -5.33 3.22 -9.67
N ALA A 74 -6.10 3.05 -10.74
CA ALA A 74 -6.33 4.11 -11.74
C ALA A 74 -6.90 5.42 -11.14
N ALA A 75 -7.57 5.37 -9.99
CA ALA A 75 -8.05 6.56 -9.28
C ALA A 75 -6.90 7.43 -8.73
N ARG A 76 -5.70 6.85 -8.58
CA ARG A 76 -4.47 7.52 -8.12
C ARG A 76 -4.65 8.30 -6.82
N ARG A 77 -5.51 7.82 -5.93
CA ARG A 77 -5.83 8.46 -4.65
C ARG A 77 -6.02 7.43 -3.55
N VAL A 78 -5.38 7.67 -2.39
CA VAL A 78 -5.66 6.97 -1.15
C VAL A 78 -5.43 7.89 0.04
N LYS A 79 -6.25 7.75 1.08
CA LYS A 79 -6.08 8.36 2.39
C LYS A 79 -6.14 7.25 3.42
N ALA A 80 -5.07 7.06 4.17
CA ALA A 80 -4.97 5.95 5.12
C ALA A 80 -4.40 6.41 6.47
N VAL A 81 -4.93 5.84 7.55
CA VAL A 81 -4.32 5.92 8.88
C VAL A 81 -3.24 4.84 8.96
N ARG A 82 -2.06 5.23 9.45
CA ARG A 82 -0.96 4.32 9.80
C ARG A 82 -0.91 4.18 11.31
N TYR A 83 -0.75 2.96 11.81
CA TYR A 83 -0.60 2.68 13.26
C TYR A 83 0.87 2.50 13.62
#